data_AF-A0A7M3Z3X3-F1
#
_entry.id   AF-A0A7M3Z3X3-F1
#
_cell.length_a   1.000
_cell.length_b   1.000
_cell.length_c   1.000
_cell.angle_alpha   90.00
_cell.angle_beta   90.00
_cell.angle_gamma   90.00
#
_symmetry.space_group_name_H-M   'P 1'
#
loop_
_entity.id
_entity.type
_entity.pdbx_description
1 polymer ?
#
loop_
_entity_poly.entity_id
_entity_poly.type
_entity_poly.pdbx_seq_one_letter_code
_entity_poly.pdbx_strand_id
1 'polypeptide(L)' 'EEPQEISPRALLRELRSLATEDARISQMEVQSLLDKREVEIPADAFMEQAEVEGVVVRVAEGCWMFFE' A
#
# COMPACT_ATOMS: atom_id res chain seq x y z
N GLU A 1 20.49 -9.33 -12.05
CA GLU A 1 19.17 -8.81 -12.41
C GLU A 1 19.11 -7.38 -11.90
N GLU A 2 18.79 -6.40 -12.75
CA GLU A 2 18.60 -5.01 -12.28
C GLU A 2 17.31 -4.98 -11.47
N PRO A 3 17.28 -4.33 -10.28
CA PRO A 3 16.04 -4.18 -9.53
C PRO A 3 15.05 -3.44 -10.43
N GLN A 4 13.96 -4.12 -10.81
CA GLN A 4 12.90 -3.44 -11.54
C GLN A 4 12.31 -2.40 -10.60
N GLU A 5 12.52 -1.12 -10.89
CA GLU A 5 11.87 -0.03 -10.16
C GLU A 5 10.35 -0.14 -10.37
N ILE A 6 9.67 -0.84 -9.46
CA ILE A 6 8.22 -0.92 -9.47
C ILE A 6 7.68 0.44 -9.03
N SER A 7 6.93 1.09 -9.92
CA SER A 7 6.35 2.40 -9.62
C SER A 7 5.40 2.35 -8.41
N PRO A 8 5.33 3.41 -7.58
CA PRO A 8 4.38 3.49 -6.46
C PRO A 8 2.92 3.24 -6.87
N ARG A 9 2.52 3.67 -8.07
CA ARG A 9 1.18 3.42 -8.61
C ARG A 9 0.90 1.94 -8.90
N ALA A 10 1.92 1.19 -9.33
CA ALA A 10 1.77 -0.25 -9.55
C ALA A 10 1.58 -0.97 -8.22
N LEU A 11 2.37 -0.61 -7.19
CA LEU A 11 2.20 -1.13 -5.83
C LEU A 11 0.81 -0.83 -5.27
N LEU A 12 0.32 0.41 -5.39
CA LEU A 12 -1.02 0.77 -4.94
C LEU A 12 -2.14 -0.02 -5.64
N ARG A 13 -1.98 -0.32 -6.93
CA ARG A 13 -2.93 -1.17 -7.66
C ARG A 13 -2.92 -2.61 -7.17
N GLU A 14 -1.75 -3.16 -6.87
CA GLU A 14 -1.63 -4.50 -6.28
C GLU A 14 -2.24 -4.54 -4.88
N LEU A 15 -1.94 -3.56 -4.03
CA LEU A 15 -2.56 -3.42 -2.71
C LEU A 15 -4.08 -3.32 -2.79
N ARG A 16 -4.61 -2.54 -3.76
CA ARG A 16 -6.06 -2.46 -3.98
C ARG A 16 -6.67 -3.81 -4.36
N SER A 17 -5.94 -4.67 -5.08
CA SER A 17 -6.40 -6.02 -5.40
C SER A 17 -6.32 -7.01 -4.24
N LEU A 18 -5.50 -6.71 -3.21
CA LEU A 18 -5.38 -7.48 -1.98
C LEU A 18 -6.35 -7.04 -0.90
N ALA A 19 -6.92 -5.83 -1.03
CA ALA A 19 -7.85 -5.29 -0.07
C ALA A 19 -9.08 -6.20 0.10
N THR A 20 -9.63 -6.22 1.32
CA THR A 20 -10.87 -6.96 1.64
C THR A 20 -12.07 -6.46 0.83
N GLU A 21 -13.21 -7.12 0.94
CA GLU A 21 -14.46 -6.66 0.30
C GLU A 21 -14.83 -5.20 0.67
N ASP A 22 -14.50 -4.76 1.89
CA ASP A 22 -14.67 -3.37 2.34
C ASP A 22 -13.59 -2.39 1.83
N ALA A 23 -12.80 -2.78 0.83
CA ALA A 23 -11.65 -2.02 0.30
C ALA A 23 -10.58 -1.65 1.35
N ARG A 24 -10.48 -2.43 2.43
CA ARG A 24 -9.53 -2.20 3.54
C ARG A 24 -8.26 -3.00 3.36
N ILE A 25 -7.15 -2.44 3.84
CA ILE A 25 -5.86 -3.10 3.91
C ILE A 25 -5.15 -2.76 5.21
N SER A 26 -4.49 -3.75 5.80
CA SER A 26 -3.68 -3.61 7.01
C SER A 26 -2.22 -3.31 6.69
N GLN A 27 -1.52 -2.72 7.65
CA GLN A 27 -0.09 -2.47 7.62
C GLN A 27 0.72 -3.74 7.36
N MET A 28 0.27 -4.87 7.91
CA MET A 28 0.93 -6.17 7.70
C MET A 28 0.85 -6.62 6.24
N GLU A 29 -0.31 -6.44 5.60
CA GLU A 29 -0.51 -6.77 4.18
C GLU A 29 0.29 -5.84 3.28
N VAL A 30 0.35 -4.55 3.61
CA VAL A 30 1.19 -3.57 2.91
C VAL A 30 2.66 -3.94 3.02
N GLN A 31 3.17 -4.15 4.24
CA GLN A 31 4.57 -4.52 4.46
C GLN A 31 4.92 -5.83 3.75
N SER A 32 4.03 -6.82 3.82
CA SER A 32 4.24 -8.10 3.11
C SER A 32 4.38 -7.92 1.60
N LEU A 33 3.62 -7.01 0.99
CA LEU A 33 3.77 -6.72 -0.43
C LEU A 33 5.08 -5.97 -0.70
N LEU A 34 5.41 -4.94 0.08
CA LEU A 34 6.63 -4.16 -0.10
C LEU A 34 7.88 -5.04 0.01
N ASP A 35 7.93 -5.94 1.00
CA ASP A 35 9.00 -6.91 1.18
C ASP A 35 9.13 -7.84 -0.04
N LYS A 36 8.00 -8.36 -0.58
CA LYS A 36 8.00 -9.20 -1.79
C LYS A 36 8.47 -8.47 -3.04
N ARG A 37 8.35 -7.14 -3.05
CA ARG A 37 8.79 -6.27 -4.15
C ARG A 37 10.16 -5.65 -3.90
N GLU A 38 10.85 -6.07 -2.83
CA GLU A 38 12.16 -5.57 -2.43
C GLU A 38 12.18 -4.04 -2.25
N VAL A 39 11.05 -3.49 -1.78
CA VAL A 39 10.89 -2.06 -1.51
C VAL A 39 11.23 -1.79 -0.04
N GLU A 40 12.30 -1.03 0.20
CA GLU A 40 12.82 -0.76 1.55
C GLU A 40 12.07 0.36 2.31
N ILE A 41 10.95 0.84 1.77
CA ILE A 41 10.13 1.87 2.40
C ILE A 41 9.20 1.22 3.45
N PRO A 42 9.13 1.75 4.69
CA PRO A 42 8.17 1.27 5.67
C PRO A 42 6.72 1.43 5.20
N ALA A 43 5.86 0.45 5.50
CA ALA A 43 4.44 0.49 5.13
C ALA A 43 3.73 1.79 5.53
N ASP A 44 4.00 2.31 6.74
CA ASP A 44 3.39 3.57 7.20
C ASP A 44 3.78 4.75 6.33
N ALA A 45 5.08 4.90 6.04
CA ALA A 45 5.58 6.00 5.20
C ALA A 45 5.02 5.91 3.77
N PHE A 46 4.90 4.69 3.23
CA PHE A 46 4.31 4.47 1.91
C PHE A 46 2.82 4.85 1.87
N MET A 47 2.05 4.44 2.88
CA MET A 47 0.61 4.69 2.94
C MET A 47 0.28 6.12 3.35
N GLU A 48 1.14 6.80 4.11
CA GLU A 48 1.02 8.24 4.40
C GLU A 48 1.09 9.07 3.12
N GLN A 49 1.98 8.72 2.20
CA GLN A 49 2.03 9.38 0.90
C GLN A 49 0.74 9.13 0.10
N ALA A 50 0.22 7.91 0.11
CA ALA A 50 -1.05 7.57 -0.55
C ALA A 50 -2.26 8.30 0.07
N GLU A 51 -2.22 8.56 1.38
CA GLU A 51 -3.22 9.34 2.11
C GLU A 51 -3.16 10.82 1.69
N VAL A 52 -1.96 11.41 1.61
CA VAL A 52 -1.74 12.79 1.14
C VAL A 52 -2.18 12.97 -0.32
N GLU A 53 -1.97 11.96 -1.16
CA GLU A 53 -2.40 11.95 -2.57
C GLU A 53 -3.91 11.69 -2.74
N GLY A 54 -4.64 11.41 -1.65
CA GLY A 54 -6.08 11.16 -1.68
C GLY A 54 -6.45 9.84 -2.36
N VAL A 55 -5.57 8.83 -2.29
CA VAL A 55 -5.82 7.48 -2.82
C VAL A 55 -6.48 6.58 -1.78
N VAL A 56 -6.14 6.80 -0.51
CA VAL A 56 -6.67 6.06 0.64
C VAL A 56 -7.05 7.00 1.77
N VAL A 57 -7.81 6.49 2.74
CA VAL A 57 -8.02 7.12 4.04
C VAL A 57 -7.62 6.18 5.17
N ARG A 58 -6.99 6.71 6.22
CA ARG A 58 -6.69 5.93 7.42
C ARG A 58 -7.97 5.74 8.25
N VAL A 59 -8.36 4.48 8.48
CA VAL A 59 -9.60 4.13 9.22
C VAL A 59 -9.32 3.65 10.64
N ALA A 60 -8.10 3.16 10.89
CA ALA A 60 -7.57 2.85 12.21
C ALA A 60 -6.04 2.89 12.16
N GLU A 61 -5.39 2.77 13.31
CA GLU A 61 -3.93 2.61 13.37
C GLU A 61 -3.50 1.39 12.53
N GLY A 62 -2.59 1.61 11.58
CA GLY A 62 -2.12 0.56 10.67
C GLY A 62 -3.21 0.00 9.73
N CYS A 63 -4.30 0.72 9.48
CA CYS A 63 -5.35 0.28 8.57
C CYS A 63 -5.86 1.41 7.69
N TRP A 64 -5.92 1.15 6.39
CA TRP A 64 -6.37 2.09 5.37
C TRP A 64 -7.50 1.51 4.53
N MET A 65 -8.29 2.39 3.94
CA MET A 65 -9.34 2.05 2.99
C MET A 65 -9.08 2.78 1.67
N PHE A 66 -9.16 2.06 0.55
CA PHE A 66 -9.09 2.65 -0.79
C PHE A 66 -10.40 3.33 -1.16
N PHE A 67 -10.31 4.45 -1.89
CA PHE A 67 -11.47 5.03 -2.56
C PHE A 67 -11.85 4.22 -3.81
N GLU A 68 -13.14 4.19 -4.16
CA GLU A 68 -13.65 3.59 -5.40
C GLU A 68 -13.09 4.28 -6.65
#